data_AF-A0A960WPC8-F1
#
_entry.id   AF-A0A960WPC8-F1
#
_cell.length_a   1.000
_cell.length_b   1.000
_cell.length_c   1.000
_cell.angle_alpha   90.00
_cell.angle_beta   90.00
_cell.angle_gamma   90.00
#
_symmetry.space_group_name_H-M   'P 1'
#
loop_
_entity.id
_entity.type
_entity.pdbx_description
1 polymer ?
#
loop_
_entity_poly.entity_id
_entity_poly.type
_entity_poly.pdbx_seq_one_letter_code
_entity_poly.pdbx_strand_id
1 'polypeptide(L)'
;MERIHFDVAVKTILNQDRRFEADGYHFLREALDHTIKNLRKDELIEHRHVSGPELLEGIVQHALEKFGPMAMAVLDSWGIREGDDIGTMVFNLIDAGAFGKSEEDSPEDFCGVLNLKEALLAPYRPTRPVLAGRSQDEAGIEPPSRGNQPAKSSEL
;
A
#
# COMPACT_ATOMS: atom_id res chain seq x y z
N MET A 1 -16.83 23.54 17.71
CA MET A 1 -16.94 23.31 16.26
C MET A 1 -17.42 21.88 16.10
N GLU A 2 -18.58 21.67 15.50
CA GLU A 2 -19.17 20.34 15.33
C GLU A 2 -18.33 19.57 14.30
N ARG A 3 -17.75 18.42 14.68
CA ARG A 3 -16.95 17.61 13.73
C ARG A 3 -17.89 17.14 12.61
N ILE A 4 -17.53 17.43 11.37
CA ILE A 4 -18.29 16.94 10.22
C ILE A 4 -18.19 15.41 10.21
N HIS A 5 -19.31 14.73 9.96
CA HIS A 5 -19.32 13.28 9.84
C HIS A 5 -18.36 12.85 8.71
N PHE A 6 -17.47 11.90 8.99
CA PHE A 6 -16.39 11.49 8.09
C PHE A 6 -16.84 11.29 6.63
N ASP A 7 -17.95 10.58 6.42
CA ASP A 7 -18.46 10.30 5.07
C ASP A 7 -18.91 11.57 4.32
N VAL A 8 -19.36 12.60 5.04
CA VAL A 8 -19.73 13.89 4.44
C VAL A 8 -18.47 14.67 4.05
N ALA A 9 -17.42 14.61 4.87
CA ALA A 9 -16.14 15.20 4.56
C ALA A 9 -15.50 14.56 3.32
N VAL A 10 -15.44 13.21 3.27
CA VAL A 10 -14.92 12.49 2.09
C VAL A 10 -15.69 12.86 0.82
N LYS A 11 -17.03 12.90 0.86
CA LYS A 11 -17.82 13.34 -0.29
C LYS A 11 -17.51 14.78 -0.73
N THR A 12 -17.26 15.67 0.23
CA THR A 12 -16.91 17.06 -0.07
C THR A 12 -15.54 17.14 -0.73
N ILE A 13 -14.56 16.41 -0.19
CA ILE A 13 -13.20 16.32 -0.74
C ILE A 13 -13.24 15.78 -2.17
N LEU A 14 -13.95 14.66 -2.42
CA LEU A 14 -14.03 14.05 -3.76
C LEU A 14 -14.71 14.94 -4.82
N ASN A 15 -15.48 15.95 -4.40
CA ASN A 15 -16.02 16.96 -5.31
C ASN A 15 -15.01 18.05 -5.68
N GLN A 16 -13.99 18.26 -4.85
CA GLN A 16 -12.95 19.28 -5.03
C GLN A 16 -11.65 18.70 -5.59
N ASP A 17 -11.24 17.54 -5.10
CA ASP A 17 -10.03 16.82 -5.47
C ASP A 17 -10.35 15.34 -5.73
N ARG A 18 -10.01 14.87 -6.94
CA ARG A 18 -10.28 13.50 -7.42
C ARG A 18 -9.00 12.69 -7.62
N ARG A 19 -7.87 13.12 -7.05
CA ARG A 19 -6.62 12.36 -7.12
C ARG A 19 -6.70 11.03 -6.38
N PHE A 20 -7.52 10.98 -5.32
CA PHE A 20 -7.69 9.81 -4.46
C PHE A 20 -9.12 9.30 -4.50
N GLU A 21 -9.28 7.98 -4.40
CA GLU A 21 -10.59 7.33 -4.35
C GLU A 21 -11.19 7.33 -2.93
N ALA A 22 -12.51 7.20 -2.83
CA ALA A 22 -13.22 7.16 -1.54
C ALA A 22 -12.68 6.06 -0.61
N ASP A 23 -12.42 4.87 -1.17
CA ASP A 23 -11.90 3.72 -0.43
C ASP A 23 -10.52 4.00 0.18
N GLY A 24 -9.70 4.83 -0.48
CA GLY A 24 -8.41 5.28 0.05
C GLY A 24 -8.58 6.07 1.34
N TYR A 25 -9.56 6.97 1.42
CA TYR A 25 -9.86 7.72 2.64
C TYR A 25 -10.38 6.82 3.75
N HIS A 26 -11.26 5.87 3.43
CA HIS A 26 -11.74 4.89 4.40
C HIS A 26 -10.59 4.04 4.95
N PHE A 27 -9.69 3.58 4.08
CA PHE A 27 -8.50 2.86 4.48
C PHE A 27 -7.58 3.71 5.38
N LEU A 28 -7.37 4.99 5.04
CA LEU A 28 -6.57 5.90 5.87
C LEU A 28 -7.13 6.03 7.29
N ARG A 29 -8.45 6.14 7.44
CA ARG A 29 -9.11 6.17 8.75
C ARG A 29 -8.87 4.88 9.54
N GLU A 30 -9.02 3.73 8.89
CA GLU A 30 -8.78 2.42 9.51
C GLU A 30 -7.31 2.25 9.92
N ALA A 31 -6.38 2.67 9.08
CA ALA A 31 -4.95 2.64 9.37
C ALA A 31 -4.57 3.56 10.54
N LEU A 32 -5.17 4.76 10.62
CA LEU A 32 -4.99 5.65 11.77
C LEU A 32 -5.50 4.99 13.07
N ASP A 33 -6.70 4.42 13.05
CA ASP A 33 -7.27 3.70 14.20
C ASP A 33 -6.37 2.52 14.62
N HIS A 34 -5.84 1.78 13.65
CA HIS A 34 -4.87 0.70 13.87
C HIS A 34 -3.60 1.21 14.56
N THR A 35 -3.04 2.32 14.06
CA THR A 35 -1.83 2.95 14.61
C THR A 35 -2.04 3.41 16.06
N ILE A 36 -3.15 4.11 16.34
CA ILE A 36 -3.50 4.54 17.69
C ILE A 36 -3.64 3.35 18.64
N LYS A 37 -4.30 2.26 18.19
CA LYS A 37 -4.47 1.05 19.01
C LYS A 37 -3.15 0.36 19.31
N ASN A 38 -2.19 0.36 18.40
CA ASN A 38 -0.88 -0.24 18.62
C ASN A 38 -0.04 0.62 19.57
N LEU A 39 -0.01 1.94 19.37
CA LEU A 39 0.72 2.86 20.26
C LEU A 39 0.19 2.84 21.70
N ARG A 40 -1.12 2.72 21.91
CA ARG A 40 -1.72 2.60 23.26
C ARG A 40 -1.39 1.29 23.98
N LYS A 41 -1.01 0.24 23.26
CA LYS A 41 -0.53 -1.00 23.91
C LYS A 41 0.88 -0.82 24.47
N ASP A 42 1.67 0.02 23.80
CA ASP A 42 3.06 0.29 24.17
C ASP A 42 3.17 1.43 25.21
N GLU A 43 2.20 2.36 25.27
CA GLU A 43 2.18 3.49 26.21
C GLU A 43 0.84 3.64 26.96
N LEU A 44 0.88 3.78 28.30
CA LEU A 44 -0.29 3.99 29.18
C LEU A 44 -0.91 5.40 29.09
N ILE A 45 -0.74 6.11 27.98
CA ILE A 45 -1.13 7.52 27.86
C ILE A 45 -2.40 7.64 27.02
N GLU A 46 -3.48 8.08 27.66
CA GLU A 46 -4.71 8.47 26.95
C GLU A 46 -4.48 9.80 26.22
N HIS A 47 -4.90 9.87 24.95
CA HIS A 47 -4.85 11.06 24.08
C HIS A 47 -3.49 11.44 23.44
N ARG A 48 -2.67 10.45 23.05
CA ARG A 48 -1.51 10.69 22.19
C ARG A 48 -1.93 11.05 20.76
N HIS A 49 -1.41 12.15 20.23
CA HIS A 49 -1.47 12.50 18.81
C HIS A 49 -0.51 11.61 18.02
N VAL A 50 -0.86 11.26 16.79
CA VAL A 50 -0.02 10.40 15.93
C VAL A 50 0.75 11.31 14.98
N SER A 51 2.08 11.25 15.04
CA SER A 51 2.93 12.01 14.10
C SER A 51 2.87 11.44 12.68
N GLY A 52 3.26 12.24 11.68
CA GLY A 52 3.31 11.81 10.28
C GLY A 52 4.12 10.52 10.06
N PRO A 53 5.36 10.41 10.55
CA PRO A 53 6.17 9.19 10.44
C PRO A 53 5.52 7.96 11.07
N GLU A 54 4.90 8.10 12.24
CA GLU A 54 4.20 6.99 12.92
C GLU A 54 2.97 6.54 12.13
N LEU A 55 2.23 7.48 11.54
CA LEU A 55 1.11 7.16 10.67
C LEU A 55 1.57 6.43 9.40
N LEU A 56 2.67 6.86 8.78
CA LEU A 56 3.23 6.16 7.61
C LEU A 56 3.60 4.71 7.92
N GLU A 57 4.26 4.51 9.06
CA GLU A 57 4.65 3.17 9.52
C GLU A 57 3.42 2.31 9.83
N GLY A 58 2.43 2.88 10.51
CA GLY A 58 1.16 2.23 10.79
C GLY A 58 0.33 1.90 9.54
N ILE A 59 0.38 2.74 8.51
CA ILE A 59 -0.21 2.46 7.19
C ILE A 59 0.46 1.26 6.53
N VAL A 60 1.79 1.20 6.53
CA VAL A 60 2.52 0.04 5.97
C VAL A 60 2.13 -1.24 6.71
N GLN A 61 2.16 -1.22 8.04
CA GLN A 61 1.78 -2.38 8.84
C GLN A 61 0.34 -2.81 8.54
N HIS A 62 -0.61 -1.88 8.54
CA HIS A 62 -2.02 -2.16 8.30
C HIS A 62 -2.27 -2.68 6.87
N ALA A 63 -1.61 -2.10 5.87
CA ALA A 63 -1.73 -2.54 4.48
C ALA A 63 -1.17 -3.96 4.28
N LEU A 64 -0.03 -4.27 4.90
CA LEU A 64 0.56 -5.61 4.86
C LEU A 64 -0.34 -6.64 5.56
N GLU A 65 -0.94 -6.31 6.70
CA GLU A 65 -1.86 -7.20 7.40
C GLU A 65 -3.12 -7.48 6.56
N LYS A 66 -3.69 -6.45 5.94
CA LYS A 66 -4.97 -6.54 5.23
C LYS A 66 -4.87 -7.13 3.82
N PHE A 67 -3.80 -6.79 3.08
CA PHE A 67 -3.66 -7.10 1.65
C PHE A 67 -2.41 -7.90 1.32
N GLY A 68 -1.46 -8.01 2.25
CA GLY A 68 -0.20 -8.70 2.07
C GLY A 68 0.57 -8.25 0.82
N PRO A 69 0.95 -9.17 -0.09
CA PRO A 69 1.75 -8.83 -1.27
C PRO A 69 1.01 -7.95 -2.27
N MET A 70 -0.32 -7.83 -2.17
CA MET A 70 -1.12 -6.97 -3.03
C MET A 70 -1.27 -5.54 -2.51
N ALA A 71 -0.75 -5.23 -1.32
CA ALA A 71 -0.90 -3.93 -0.67
C ALA A 71 -0.56 -2.76 -1.60
N MET A 72 0.60 -2.81 -2.27
CA MET A 72 1.00 -1.74 -3.19
C MET A 72 0.04 -1.57 -4.36
N ALA A 73 -0.49 -2.66 -4.93
CA ALA A 73 -1.40 -2.59 -6.07
C ALA A 73 -2.76 -2.00 -5.67
N VAL A 74 -3.24 -2.35 -4.47
CA VAL A 74 -4.50 -1.80 -3.93
C VAL A 74 -4.35 -0.31 -3.65
N LEU A 75 -3.27 0.11 -2.98
CA LEU A 75 -3.01 1.52 -2.71
C LEU A 75 -2.86 2.35 -3.99
N ASP A 76 -2.11 1.84 -4.98
CA ASP A 76 -1.95 2.50 -6.28
C ASP A 76 -3.29 2.64 -7.03
N SER A 77 -4.19 1.66 -6.90
CA SER A 77 -5.54 1.73 -7.50
C SER A 77 -6.42 2.83 -6.89
N TRP A 78 -6.10 3.28 -5.68
CA TRP A 78 -6.76 4.40 -5.01
C TRP A 78 -6.01 5.72 -5.16
N GLY A 79 -4.93 5.74 -5.95
CA GLY A 79 -4.10 6.93 -6.18
C GLY A 79 -3.01 7.16 -5.14
N ILE A 80 -2.75 6.22 -4.22
CA ILE A 80 -1.76 6.36 -3.14
C ILE A 80 -0.45 5.67 -3.56
N ARG A 81 0.62 6.44 -3.77
CA ARG A 81 1.90 5.95 -4.29
C ARG A 81 3.07 6.24 -3.36
N GLU A 82 3.03 7.35 -2.65
CA GLU A 82 4.11 7.81 -1.79
C GLU A 82 3.59 8.41 -0.46
N GLY A 83 4.51 8.75 0.43
CA GLY A 83 4.16 9.37 1.71
C GLY A 83 3.44 10.71 1.52
N ASP A 84 3.86 11.49 0.55
CA ASP A 84 3.33 12.82 0.22
C ASP A 84 1.83 12.76 -0.15
N ASP A 85 1.39 11.68 -0.81
CA ASP A 85 -0.02 11.43 -1.10
C ASP A 85 -0.83 11.26 0.19
N ILE A 86 -0.30 10.48 1.13
CA ILE A 86 -0.92 10.25 2.44
C ILE A 86 -1.02 11.58 3.21
N GLY A 87 0.06 12.36 3.22
CA GLY A 87 0.05 13.69 3.81
C GLY A 87 -1.04 14.58 3.21
N THR A 88 -1.13 14.62 1.88
CA THR A 88 -2.18 15.37 1.17
C THR A 88 -3.59 14.91 1.60
N MET A 89 -3.82 13.59 1.69
CA MET A 89 -5.11 13.05 2.14
C MET A 89 -5.45 13.44 3.58
N VAL A 90 -4.48 13.41 4.49
CA VAL A 90 -4.65 13.84 5.89
C VAL A 90 -5.03 15.32 5.95
N PHE A 91 -4.33 16.18 5.21
CA PHE A 91 -4.63 17.61 5.20
C PHE A 91 -5.97 17.93 4.54
N ASN A 92 -6.37 17.20 3.49
CA ASN A 92 -7.73 17.31 2.93
C ASN A 92 -8.81 17.01 3.99
N LEU A 93 -8.59 16.02 4.85
CA LEU A 93 -9.51 15.67 5.94
C LEU A 93 -9.51 16.69 7.09
N ILE A 94 -8.36 17.31 7.36
CA ILE A 94 -8.22 18.42 8.33
C ILE A 94 -9.00 19.63 7.83
N ASP A 95 -8.80 20.03 6.57
CA ASP A 95 -9.45 21.19 5.95
C ASP A 95 -10.97 20.99 5.85
N ALA A 96 -11.41 19.75 5.62
CA ALA A 96 -12.82 19.37 5.66
C ALA A 96 -13.40 19.24 7.08
N GLY A 97 -12.61 19.44 8.14
CA GLY A 97 -13.05 19.42 9.54
C GLY A 97 -13.39 18.03 10.09
N ALA A 98 -12.98 16.96 9.40
CA ALA A 98 -13.13 15.59 9.89
C ALA A 98 -12.03 15.22 10.88
N PHE A 99 -10.80 15.68 10.63
CA PHE A 99 -9.64 15.45 11.49
C PHE A 99 -9.27 16.72 12.27
N GLY A 100 -8.66 16.52 13.44
CA GLY A 100 -8.07 17.62 14.21
C GLY A 100 -6.64 17.89 13.74
N LYS A 101 -6.23 19.15 13.79
CA LYS A 101 -4.86 19.58 13.49
C LYS A 101 -4.12 19.93 14.79
N SER A 102 -2.88 19.47 14.92
CA SER A 102 -1.92 20.00 15.91
C SER A 102 -1.13 21.17 15.32
N GLU A 103 -0.63 22.08 16.16
CA GLU A 103 0.22 23.20 15.71
C GLU A 103 1.54 22.73 15.08
N GLU A 104 1.97 21.51 15.41
CA GLU A 104 3.21 20.89 14.96
C GLU A 104 3.04 20.11 13.65
N ASP A 105 1.80 19.87 13.19
CA ASP A 105 1.54 19.05 12.00
C ASP A 105 1.80 19.83 10.71
N SER A 106 2.69 19.28 9.88
CA SER A 106 3.03 19.82 8.56
C SER A 106 2.91 18.75 7.46
N PRO A 107 2.49 19.10 6.23
CA PRO A 107 2.51 18.15 5.12
C PRO A 107 3.92 17.58 4.84
N GLU A 108 4.95 18.35 5.16
CA GLU A 108 6.35 17.98 5.05
C GLU A 108 6.75 16.81 5.96
N ASP A 109 5.98 16.53 7.02
CA ASP A 109 6.23 15.39 7.92
C ASP A 109 6.03 14.03 7.22
N PHE A 110 5.43 14.05 6.03
CA PHE A 110 5.21 12.87 5.21
C PHE A 110 6.22 12.76 4.05
N CYS A 111 6.96 13.84 3.76
CA CYS A 111 7.82 13.94 2.59
C CYS A 111 9.16 13.24 2.78
N GLY A 112 9.43 12.23 1.95
CA GLY A 112 10.72 11.55 1.91
C GLY A 112 11.10 10.76 3.17
N VAL A 113 10.19 10.62 4.13
CA VAL A 113 10.40 9.86 5.38
C VAL A 113 10.47 8.35 5.11
N LEU A 114 9.65 7.87 4.17
CA LEU A 114 9.51 6.45 3.87
C LEU A 114 9.28 6.22 2.38
N ASN A 115 9.98 5.25 1.80
CA ASN A 115 9.63 4.73 0.48
C ASN A 115 8.52 3.68 0.63
N LEU A 116 7.28 4.10 0.40
CA LEU A 116 6.08 3.28 0.60
C LEU A 116 6.15 1.97 -0.20
N LYS A 117 6.54 2.06 -1.48
CA LYS A 117 6.68 0.90 -2.36
C LYS A 117 7.72 -0.09 -1.86
N GLU A 118 8.87 0.39 -1.43
CA GLU A 118 9.93 -0.45 -0.87
C GLU A 118 9.45 -1.16 0.39
N ALA A 119 8.84 -0.43 1.31
CA ALA A 119 8.36 -0.95 2.59
C ALA A 119 7.29 -2.04 2.43
N LEU A 120 6.38 -1.89 1.46
CA LEU A 120 5.33 -2.86 1.18
C LEU A 120 5.85 -4.11 0.44
N LEU A 121 6.89 -3.97 -0.39
CA LEU A 121 7.43 -5.09 -1.17
C LEU A 121 8.52 -5.87 -0.44
N ALA A 122 9.27 -5.23 0.45
CA ALA A 122 10.43 -5.82 1.14
C ALA A 122 10.11 -7.17 1.83
N PRO A 123 8.99 -7.35 2.56
CA PRO A 123 8.66 -8.62 3.22
C PRO A 123 8.47 -9.80 2.26
N TYR A 124 8.16 -9.53 0.99
CA TYR A 124 7.85 -10.54 -0.03
C TYR A 124 8.97 -10.75 -1.05
N ARG A 125 10.11 -10.08 -0.86
CA ARG A 125 11.26 -10.28 -1.75
C ARG A 125 11.79 -11.71 -1.60
N PRO A 126 11.98 -12.44 -2.72
CA PRO A 126 12.58 -13.75 -2.67
C PRO A 126 13.97 -13.67 -2.04
N THR A 127 14.19 -14.43 -0.97
CA THR A 127 15.49 -14.56 -0.30
C THR A 127 16.41 -15.51 -1.06
N ARG A 128 15.84 -16.40 -1.89
CA ARG A 128 16.59 -17.31 -2.73
C ARG A 128 16.83 -16.67 -4.10
N PRO A 129 18.07 -16.64 -4.62
CA PRO A 129 18.30 -16.30 -6.01
C PRO A 129 17.66 -17.38 -6.89
N VAL A 130 16.49 -17.09 -7.46
CA VAL A 130 15.75 -18.05 -8.30
C VAL A 130 16.43 -18.26 -9.66
N LEU A 131 17.36 -17.37 -10.06
CA LEU A 131 17.94 -17.35 -11.42
C LEU A 131 19.44 -17.00 -11.46
N ALA A 132 20.26 -17.55 -10.56
CA ALA A 132 21.73 -17.38 -10.63
C ALA A 132 22.44 -18.48 -11.46
N GLY A 133 21.75 -19.15 -12.39
CA GLY A 133 22.36 -20.22 -13.18
C GLY A 133 21.49 -20.78 -14.30
N ARG A 134 21.31 -20.01 -15.38
CA ARG A 134 21.13 -20.54 -16.75
C ARG A 134 21.85 -19.62 -17.74
N SER A 135 23.14 -19.44 -17.51
CA SER A 135 24.03 -18.74 -18.44
C SER A 135 25.39 -19.45 -18.45
N GLN A 136 25.41 -20.68 -18.97
CA GLN A 136 26.55 -21.43 -19.53
C GLN A 136 26.17 -22.92 -19.53
N ASP A 137 25.46 -23.33 -20.58
CA ASP A 137 25.48 -24.66 -21.21
C ASP A 137 24.31 -24.77 -22.20
N GLU A 138 24.22 -23.82 -23.14
CA GLU A 138 23.49 -24.02 -24.40
C GLU A 138 24.43 -24.60 -25.46
N ALA A 139 25.08 -25.71 -25.12
CA ALA A 139 25.82 -26.53 -26.06
C ALA A 139 25.26 -27.95 -25.96
N GLY A 140 24.19 -28.24 -26.73
CA GLY A 140 23.87 -29.63 -27.10
C GLY A 140 22.53 -30.21 -26.66
N ILE A 141 21.50 -29.41 -26.33
CA ILE A 141 20.13 -29.97 -26.26
C ILE A 141 19.50 -29.79 -27.64
N GLU A 142 19.66 -30.78 -28.52
CA GLU A 142 18.81 -30.90 -29.70
C GLU A 142 17.34 -30.87 -29.23
N PRO A 143 16.48 -30.04 -29.84
CA PRO A 143 15.06 -30.09 -29.55
C PRO A 143 14.54 -31.50 -29.82
N PRO A 144 13.68 -32.07 -28.97
CA PRO A 144 13.16 -33.41 -29.19
C PRO A 144 12.49 -33.42 -30.56
N SER A 145 13.04 -34.24 -31.46
CA SER A 145 12.45 -34.49 -32.77
C SER A 145 11.01 -34.92 -32.54
N ARG A 146 10.05 -34.07 -32.90
CA ARG A 146 8.63 -34.41 -32.89
C ARG A 146 8.49 -35.62 -33.82
N GLY A 147 8.42 -36.80 -33.23
CA GLY A 147 8.19 -38.04 -33.96
C GLY A 147 6.83 -37.97 -34.62
N ASN A 148 6.78 -37.49 -35.86
CA ASN A 148 5.69 -37.79 -36.76
C ASN A 148 5.78 -39.29 -37.06
N GLN A 149 5.19 -40.11 -36.19
CA GLN A 149 4.85 -41.47 -36.59
C GLN A 149 3.74 -41.34 -37.63
N PRO A 150 3.94 -41.82 -38.88
CA PRO A 150 2.84 -41.90 -39.81
C PRO A 150 1.83 -42.90 -39.26
N ALA A 151 0.54 -42.58 -39.42
CA ALA A 151 -0.55 -43.51 -39.12
C ALA A 151 -0.27 -44.83 -39.86
N LYS A 152 -0.08 -45.92 -39.12
CA LYS A 152 -0.03 -47.25 -39.74
C LYS A 152 -1.42 -47.54 -40.29
N SER A 153 -1.50 -47.69 -41.61
CA SER A 153 -2.70 -48.08 -42.33
C SER A 153 -3.27 -49.38 -41.76
N SER A 154 -4.58 -49.35 -41.57
CA SER A 154 -5.45 -50.48 -41.29
C SER A 154 -5.58 -51.36 -42.54
N GLU A 155 -5.17 -52.62 -42.48
CA GLU A 155 -5.66 -53.73 -43.34
C GLU A 155 -5.67 -54.99 -42.46
N LEU A 156 -6.85 -55.48 -42.05
CA LEU A 156 -7.70 -56.51 -42.69
C LEU A 156 -7.13 -57.93 -42.58
#